data_AF-A0A8C0J6Q0-F1
#
_entry.id   AF-A0A8C0J6Q0-F1
#
_cell.length_a   1.000
_cell.length_b   1.000
_cell.length_c   1.000
_cell.angle_alpha   90.00
_cell.angle_beta   90.00
_cell.angle_gamma   90.00
#
_symmetry.space_group_name_H-M   'P 1'
#
loop_
_entity.id
_entity.type
_entity.pdbx_description
1 polymer ?
#
loop_
_entity_poly.entity_id
_entity_poly.type
_entity_poly.pdbx_seq_one_letter_code
_entity_poly.pdbx_strand_id
1 'polypeptide(L)'
;GLPGEKGQPGRDGIPGPAGQKGEPGQKGEMGLPGPPGSPGLTGFKGERGFQGFPGLQGPQGPPGLPGPPMEGPKGSPGPQGVPGRPGLPGPEGPRGPPGNGGFKGEKGNLGQPGQPGLPGLKGDQGQPGRQGDPGRPGLNGMKGDPGVPGVPGFPGMKGPIGPPGAIGFKGDQGLSGPPGPPGLSGPPGVPGSWVYLLRLRYACKSVTSIAPFIFLGPVGLPGDPGRDGLPGFDGPGGRKGERGLPGQPGFQGTQGSPGPDGLQGPPGPPGTPSVAHGFLITRHSQTTDTPLCPQGTIRIYDGFSLLYVQGNERAHGQDLGTAGSCLRRFSTMPFMFCNINNVCNFASRNDYSYWLSTPKPMPMSMEPLTGQSIQPFISRCAVCEAPAMVIAVHSQTIQIPSCPQGWDSLWIGYSFMMHTSAGAEGSGQALASPGSCLEEFRSAPFIECHGRGTCNYYANSYSFWLATVEISEMFSKPQSETLKAGDLRTRISRCQVCMKRT
;
A
#
# COMPACT_ATOMS: atom_id res chain seq x y z
N GLY A 1 -60.56 -2.96 74.88
CA GLY A 1 -59.45 -2.68 73.96
C GLY A 1 -59.63 -1.30 73.40
N LEU A 2 -58.59 -0.46 73.43
CA LEU A 2 -58.64 0.91 72.92
C LEU A 2 -58.93 0.92 71.40
N PRO A 3 -59.79 1.83 70.90
CA PRO A 3 -60.01 2.02 69.46
C PRO A 3 -58.72 2.50 68.76
N GLY A 4 -58.41 1.91 67.61
CA GLY A 4 -57.21 2.21 66.82
C GLY A 4 -57.17 3.66 66.33
N GLU A 5 -55.97 4.25 66.37
CA GLU A 5 -55.74 5.62 65.93
C GLU A 5 -56.09 5.83 64.45
N LYS A 6 -56.77 6.95 64.20
CA LYS A 6 -57.17 7.45 62.90
C LYS A 6 -55.92 7.75 62.06
N GLY A 7 -55.88 7.21 60.84
CA GLY A 7 -54.79 7.41 59.88
C GLY A 7 -54.49 8.89 59.61
N GLN A 8 -53.21 9.23 59.55
CA GLN A 8 -52.73 10.59 59.30
C GLN A 8 -53.15 11.07 57.90
N PRO A 9 -53.55 12.35 57.75
CA PRO A 9 -53.80 12.97 56.45
C PRO A 9 -52.58 12.89 55.52
N GLY A 10 -52.82 12.68 54.22
CA GLY A 10 -51.77 12.64 53.20
C GLY A 10 -51.00 13.96 53.13
N ARG A 11 -49.67 13.87 52.95
CA ARG A 11 -48.78 15.04 52.81
C ARG A 11 -49.06 15.77 51.48
N ASP A 12 -49.03 17.10 51.55
CA ASP A 12 -49.15 17.98 50.39
C ASP A 12 -48.06 17.70 49.34
N GLY A 13 -48.43 17.86 48.06
CA GLY A 13 -47.56 17.59 46.91
C GLY A 13 -46.32 18.50 46.87
N ILE A 14 -45.18 17.91 46.54
CA ILE A 14 -43.90 18.60 46.37
C ILE A 14 -44.05 19.65 45.24
N PRO A 15 -43.69 20.93 45.46
CA PRO A 15 -43.68 21.93 44.40
C PRO A 15 -42.77 21.49 43.24
N GLY A 16 -43.25 21.67 42.01
CA GLY A 16 -42.47 21.35 40.80
C GLY A 16 -41.15 22.15 40.75
N PRO A 17 -40.06 21.56 40.23
CA PRO A 17 -38.77 22.25 40.16
C PRO A 17 -38.86 23.52 39.31
N ALA A 18 -38.16 24.56 39.74
CA ALA A 18 -38.07 25.83 39.02
C ALA A 18 -37.50 25.62 37.61
N GLY A 19 -38.12 26.27 36.61
CA GLY A 19 -37.66 26.19 35.21
C GLY A 19 -36.21 26.64 35.07
N GLN A 20 -35.39 25.83 34.40
CA GLN A 20 -34.00 26.17 34.11
C GLN A 20 -33.94 27.44 33.24
N LYS A 21 -33.16 28.41 33.70
CA LYS A 21 -32.79 29.62 32.95
C LYS A 21 -31.99 29.18 31.72
N GLY A 22 -32.42 29.60 30.53
CA GLY A 22 -31.73 29.29 29.29
C GLY A 22 -30.26 29.73 29.34
N GLU A 23 -29.35 28.83 28.97
CA GLU A 23 -27.91 29.12 28.94
C GLU A 23 -27.61 30.22 27.89
N PRO A 24 -26.72 31.17 28.19
CA PRO A 24 -26.21 32.11 27.20
C PRO A 24 -25.53 31.34 26.05
N GLY A 25 -25.85 31.69 24.81
CA GLY A 25 -25.27 31.05 23.63
C GLY A 25 -23.74 31.07 23.66
N GLN A 26 -23.11 29.91 23.43
CA GLN A 26 -21.66 29.78 23.43
C GLN A 26 -21.03 30.74 22.42
N LYS A 27 -20.10 31.55 22.91
CA LYS A 27 -19.22 32.40 22.10
C LYS A 27 -18.39 31.48 21.21
N GLY A 28 -18.46 31.69 19.89
CA GLY A 28 -17.77 30.87 18.91
C GLY A 28 -16.27 30.71 19.24
N GLU A 29 -15.80 29.46 19.23
CA GLU A 29 -14.41 29.14 19.50
C GLU A 29 -13.50 29.83 18.48
N MET A 30 -12.52 30.56 19.00
CA MET A 30 -11.44 31.11 18.20
C MET A 30 -10.64 29.94 17.64
N GLY A 31 -10.50 29.88 16.31
CA GLY A 31 -9.79 28.79 15.64
C GLY A 31 -8.41 28.57 16.27
N LEU A 32 -8.10 27.30 16.53
CA LEU A 32 -6.81 26.89 17.08
C LEU A 32 -5.67 27.51 16.25
N PRO A 33 -4.65 28.11 16.88
CA PRO A 33 -3.44 28.52 16.18
C PRO A 33 -2.91 27.32 15.39
N GLY A 34 -2.60 27.53 14.12
CA GLY A 34 -2.01 26.49 13.28
C GLY A 34 -0.77 25.90 13.98
N PRO A 35 -0.54 24.57 13.86
CA PRO A 35 0.61 23.94 14.48
C PRO A 35 1.89 24.68 14.06
N PRO A 36 2.89 24.84 14.95
CA PRO A 36 4.17 25.42 14.58
C PRO A 36 4.70 24.73 13.33
N GLY A 37 5.13 25.51 12.34
CA GLY A 37 5.77 24.96 11.14
C GLY A 37 6.90 24.02 11.56
N SER A 38 6.91 22.81 11.01
CA SER A 38 7.96 21.83 11.28
C SER A 38 9.33 22.48 11.12
N PRO A 39 10.28 22.29 12.07
CA PRO A 39 11.64 22.76 11.89
C PRO A 39 12.15 22.32 10.51
N GLY A 40 12.73 23.25 9.75
CA GLY A 40 13.35 22.91 8.48
C GLY A 40 14.34 21.75 8.70
N LEU A 41 14.28 20.74 7.82
CA LEU A 41 15.17 19.59 7.87
C LEU A 41 16.60 20.08 8.04
N THR A 42 17.18 19.80 9.21
CA THR A 42 18.59 20.03 9.45
C THR A 42 19.35 19.21 8.42
N GLY A 43 20.17 19.85 7.59
CA GLY A 43 20.91 19.17 6.55
C GLY A 43 21.64 17.96 7.14
N PHE A 44 21.50 16.79 6.50
CA PHE A 44 22.16 15.58 6.95
C PHE A 44 23.65 15.86 7.12
N LYS A 45 24.12 15.79 8.37
CA LYS A 45 25.56 15.73 8.67
C LYS A 45 26.06 14.47 7.97
N GLY A 46 27.01 14.64 7.05
CA GLY A 46 27.56 13.52 6.27
C GLY A 46 27.92 12.34 7.18
N GLU A 47 27.49 11.15 6.78
CA GLU A 47 27.78 9.93 7.50
C GLU A 47 29.29 9.80 7.73
N ARG A 48 29.69 9.45 8.95
CA ARG A 48 31.08 9.10 9.26
C ARG A 48 31.44 7.91 8.37
N GLY A 49 32.50 8.05 7.57
CA GLY A 49 32.97 6.97 6.70
C GLY A 49 33.12 5.66 7.45
N PHE A 50 32.71 4.56 6.81
CA PHE A 50 32.78 3.22 7.36
C PHE A 50 34.19 2.91 7.87
N GLN A 51 34.28 2.30 9.05
CA GLN A 51 35.53 1.76 9.58
C GLN A 51 36.03 0.68 8.61
N GLY A 52 37.29 0.80 8.17
CA GLY A 52 37.90 -0.20 7.29
C GLY A 52 37.81 -1.60 7.88
N PHE A 53 37.44 -2.58 7.05
CA PHE A 53 37.37 -3.98 7.46
C PHE A 53 38.70 -4.45 8.07
N PRO A 54 38.69 -5.24 9.16
CA PRO A 54 39.88 -5.90 9.66
C PRO A 54 40.55 -6.71 8.53
N GLY A 55 41.87 -6.65 8.45
CA GLY A 55 42.62 -7.45 7.47
C GLY A 55 42.28 -8.93 7.61
N LEU A 56 41.99 -9.59 6.48
CA LEU A 56 41.71 -11.02 6.43
C LEU A 56 42.85 -11.78 7.12
N GLN A 57 42.49 -12.58 8.13
CA GLN A 57 43.40 -13.47 8.81
C GLN A 57 43.98 -14.46 7.77
N GLY A 58 45.30 -14.60 7.75
CA GLY A 58 45.97 -15.52 6.83
C GLY A 58 45.44 -16.95 6.99
N PRO A 59 45.36 -17.73 5.90
CA PRO A 59 44.81 -19.07 5.94
C PRO A 59 45.57 -19.93 6.96
N GLN A 60 44.81 -20.65 7.78
CA GLN A 60 45.32 -21.60 8.76
C GLN A 60 46.17 -22.66 8.05
N GLY A 61 47.40 -22.88 8.54
CA GLY A 61 48.28 -23.92 7.99
C GLY A 61 47.63 -25.30 8.08
N PRO A 62 47.90 -26.20 7.12
CA PRO A 62 47.28 -27.53 7.10
C PRO A 62 47.63 -28.33 8.37
N PRO A 63 46.70 -29.17 8.87
CA PRO A 63 46.94 -30.00 10.06
C PRO A 63 48.14 -30.94 9.88
N GLY A 64 49.02 -30.99 10.87
CA GLY A 64 50.15 -31.91 10.89
C GLY A 64 49.69 -33.38 11.04
N LEU A 65 50.39 -34.29 10.36
CA LEU A 65 50.15 -35.73 10.41
C LEU A 65 50.35 -36.29 11.84
N PRO A 66 49.54 -37.26 12.30
CA PRO A 66 49.67 -37.84 13.63
C PRO A 66 50.98 -38.66 13.78
N GLY A 67 51.81 -38.29 14.76
CA GLY A 67 52.99 -39.06 15.17
C GLY A 67 52.68 -40.08 16.28
N PRO A 68 53.45 -41.19 16.39
CA PRO A 68 53.21 -42.26 17.36
C PRO A 68 53.70 -41.88 18.78
N PRO A 69 53.19 -42.55 19.83
CA PRO A 69 53.35 -42.11 21.20
C PRO A 69 54.67 -42.60 21.79
N MET A 70 55.52 -41.70 22.28
CA MET A 70 56.40 -41.98 23.41
C MET A 70 56.91 -40.67 24.04
N GLU A 71 57.02 -40.72 25.36
CA GLU A 71 57.16 -39.61 26.30
C GLU A 71 58.38 -38.71 26.04
N GLY A 72 58.17 -37.39 26.15
CA GLY A 72 59.20 -36.36 26.13
C GLY A 72 59.06 -35.38 27.32
N PRO A 73 60.18 -34.76 27.75
CA PRO A 73 60.34 -34.18 29.09
C PRO A 73 59.58 -32.86 29.31
N LYS A 74 59.30 -32.56 30.59
CA LYS A 74 58.61 -31.37 31.10
C LYS A 74 59.22 -30.07 30.55
N GLY A 75 58.42 -29.31 29.78
CA GLY A 75 58.81 -28.00 29.23
C GLY A 75 58.93 -26.89 30.30
N SER A 76 59.86 -25.97 30.08
CA SER A 76 60.12 -24.78 30.90
C SER A 76 59.02 -23.71 30.74
N PRO A 77 58.80 -22.83 31.73
CA PRO A 77 57.83 -21.73 31.64
C PRO A 77 58.19 -20.73 30.52
N GLY A 78 57.18 -20.31 29.76
CA GLY A 78 57.35 -19.34 28.66
C GLY A 78 57.71 -17.93 29.15
N PRO A 79 58.39 -17.11 28.32
CA PRO A 79 58.81 -15.76 28.69
C PRO A 79 57.61 -14.80 28.84
N GLN A 80 57.76 -13.85 29.77
CA GLN A 80 56.78 -12.81 30.10
C GLN A 80 56.59 -11.84 28.92
N GLY A 81 55.33 -11.54 28.58
CA GLY A 81 54.98 -10.64 27.48
C GLY A 81 55.41 -9.18 27.72
N VAL A 82 55.81 -8.50 26.65
CA VAL A 82 56.21 -7.10 26.66
C VAL A 82 55.01 -6.15 26.93
N PRO A 83 55.18 -5.09 27.76
CA PRO A 83 54.14 -4.09 27.98
C PRO A 83 53.75 -3.32 26.71
N GLY A 84 52.46 -3.06 26.53
CA GLY A 84 51.91 -2.29 25.40
C GLY A 84 52.38 -0.84 25.38
N ARG A 85 52.55 -0.26 24.18
CA ARG A 85 52.97 1.13 23.99
C ARG A 85 51.88 2.13 24.42
N PRO A 86 52.25 3.31 24.98
CA PRO A 86 51.30 4.38 25.29
C PRO A 86 50.55 4.89 24.05
N GLY A 87 49.26 5.23 24.22
CA GLY A 87 48.44 5.80 23.16
C GLY A 87 48.89 7.21 22.74
N LEU A 88 48.67 7.55 21.47
CA LEU A 88 49.00 8.87 20.92
C LEU A 88 48.11 9.99 21.51
N PRO A 89 48.62 11.22 21.69
CA PRO A 89 47.83 12.37 22.13
C PRO A 89 46.68 12.68 21.18
N GLY A 90 45.53 13.09 21.74
CA GLY A 90 44.36 13.48 20.95
C GLY A 90 44.59 14.75 20.13
N PRO A 91 43.92 14.91 18.98
CA PRO A 91 44.06 16.09 18.14
C PRO A 91 43.51 17.35 18.81
N GLU A 92 44.18 18.48 18.58
CA GLU A 92 43.85 19.82 19.08
C GLU A 92 42.46 20.29 18.58
N GLY A 93 41.68 20.91 19.46
CA GLY A 93 40.32 21.35 19.15
C GLY A 93 40.28 22.52 18.15
N PRO A 94 39.21 22.63 17.32
CA PRO A 94 39.11 23.70 16.34
C PRO A 94 38.99 25.08 16.98
N ARG A 95 39.78 26.03 16.46
CA ARG A 95 39.82 27.45 16.84
C ARG A 95 38.46 28.14 16.60
N GLY A 96 37.97 28.88 17.60
CA GLY A 96 36.71 29.62 17.51
C GLY A 96 36.73 30.75 16.47
N PRO A 97 35.57 31.12 15.91
CA PRO A 97 35.48 32.15 14.87
C PRO A 97 35.82 33.56 15.40
N PRO A 98 36.35 34.47 14.55
CA PRO A 98 36.79 35.80 14.96
C PRO A 98 35.62 36.71 15.39
N GLY A 99 35.78 37.42 16.50
CA GLY A 99 34.85 38.45 16.94
C GLY A 99 35.03 39.77 16.16
N ASN A 100 33.93 40.34 15.69
CA ASN A 100 33.90 41.65 15.03
C ASN A 100 33.90 42.80 16.07
N GLY A 101 34.84 43.73 15.88
CA GLY A 101 34.67 45.19 15.98
C GLY A 101 34.13 45.83 17.26
N GLY A 102 35.01 46.54 17.97
CA GLY A 102 34.64 47.61 18.90
C GLY A 102 35.87 48.39 19.40
N PHE A 103 36.10 49.57 18.84
CA PHE A 103 37.16 50.52 19.21
C PHE A 103 36.72 51.46 20.36
N LYS A 104 37.56 51.61 21.40
CA LYS A 104 37.81 52.80 22.26
C LYS A 104 38.52 52.31 23.53
N GLY A 105 39.55 52.92 24.10
CA GLY A 105 40.33 54.14 23.87
C GLY A 105 41.55 54.09 24.80
N GLU A 106 42.44 55.06 24.66
CA GLU A 106 43.82 55.07 25.14
C GLU A 106 44.07 54.96 26.66
N LYS A 107 45.19 54.28 26.95
CA LYS A 107 46.31 54.59 27.86
C LYS A 107 46.05 55.51 29.07
N GLY A 108 46.35 54.97 30.26
CA GLY A 108 46.57 55.75 31.48
C GLY A 108 47.27 54.97 32.61
N ASN A 109 48.60 55.01 32.57
CA ASN A 109 49.62 54.99 33.63
C ASN A 109 49.63 53.99 34.83
N LEU A 110 50.89 53.65 35.13
CA LEU A 110 51.46 52.72 36.09
C LEU A 110 51.20 53.12 37.56
N GLY A 111 50.91 52.13 38.42
CA GLY A 111 50.81 52.32 39.87
C GLY A 111 50.92 51.02 40.66
N GLN A 112 52.17 50.56 40.81
CA GLN A 112 52.80 49.79 41.91
C GLN A 112 52.19 48.47 42.47
N PRO A 113 53.05 47.55 42.94
CA PRO A 113 52.75 46.13 43.10
C PRO A 113 52.06 45.83 44.43
N GLY A 114 50.98 45.04 44.37
CA GLY A 114 50.27 44.54 45.55
C GLY A 114 50.31 43.01 45.65
N GLN A 115 51.05 42.54 46.67
CA GLN A 115 50.99 41.27 47.41
C GLN A 115 50.92 39.92 46.66
N PRO A 116 51.83 38.96 46.98
CA PRO A 116 51.71 37.58 46.51
C PRO A 116 50.40 36.93 46.98
N GLY A 117 49.57 36.53 46.02
CA GLY A 117 48.41 35.68 46.29
C GLY A 117 48.83 34.27 46.70
N LEU A 118 48.13 33.73 47.69
CA LEU A 118 48.31 32.41 48.32
C LEU A 118 48.46 31.26 47.28
N PRO A 119 49.30 30.24 47.57
CA PRO A 119 49.41 29.05 46.72
C PRO A 119 48.04 28.41 46.50
N GLY A 120 47.68 28.17 45.24
CA GLY A 120 46.47 27.44 44.88
C GLY A 120 46.50 26.04 45.48
N LEU A 121 45.38 25.64 46.09
CA LEU A 121 45.14 24.32 46.65
C LEU A 121 45.45 23.23 45.61
N LYS A 122 46.29 22.27 46.02
CA LYS A 122 46.62 21.06 45.27
C LYS A 122 45.33 20.32 44.94
N GLY A 123 45.05 20.13 43.65
CA GLY A 123 43.91 19.33 43.19
C GLY A 123 44.01 17.90 43.73
N ASP A 124 42.90 17.40 44.26
CA ASP A 124 42.78 16.06 44.82
C ASP A 124 43.15 14.99 43.78
N GLN A 125 43.88 13.98 44.23
CA GLN A 125 44.28 12.83 43.44
C GLN A 125 43.03 12.08 42.93
N GLY A 126 42.90 11.95 41.61
CA GLY A 126 41.81 11.19 41.00
C GLY A 126 41.78 9.74 41.52
N GLN A 127 40.60 9.27 41.91
CA GLN A 127 40.41 7.88 42.37
C GLN A 127 40.85 6.89 41.28
N PRO A 128 41.53 5.78 41.64
CA PRO A 128 41.84 4.72 40.69
C PRO A 128 40.56 4.20 40.02
N GLY A 129 40.58 4.09 38.69
CA GLY A 129 39.46 3.54 37.92
C GLY A 129 39.13 2.12 38.39
N ARG A 130 37.84 1.83 38.58
CA ARG A 130 37.37 0.48 38.95
C ARG A 130 37.85 -0.53 37.91
N GLN A 131 38.39 -1.65 38.41
CA GLN A 131 38.74 -2.83 37.62
C GLN A 131 37.51 -3.29 36.81
N GLY A 132 37.67 -3.43 35.49
CA GLY A 132 36.60 -3.92 34.61
C GLY A 132 36.23 -5.36 34.97
N ASP A 133 34.93 -5.66 34.98
CA ASP A 133 34.42 -7.00 35.26
C ASP A 133 35.01 -8.04 34.29
N PRO A 134 35.28 -9.29 34.75
CA PRO A 134 35.73 -10.37 33.89
C PRO A 134 34.79 -10.58 32.70
N GLY A 135 35.36 -10.75 31.50
CA GLY A 135 34.60 -11.05 30.29
C GLY A 135 33.73 -12.30 30.45
N ARG A 136 32.46 -12.22 30.05
CA ARG A 136 31.52 -13.34 30.13
C ARG A 136 32.04 -14.55 29.32
N PRO A 137 31.88 -15.79 29.82
CA PRO A 137 32.20 -16.99 29.06
C PRO A 137 31.46 -17.01 27.71
N GLY A 138 32.14 -17.45 26.66
CA GLY A 138 31.54 -17.60 25.32
C GLY A 138 30.32 -18.53 25.35
N LEU A 139 29.26 -18.15 24.64
CA LEU A 139 28.06 -18.96 24.49
C LEU A 139 28.42 -20.29 23.79
N ASN A 140 28.03 -21.42 24.40
CA ASN A 140 28.12 -22.73 23.76
C ASN A 140 27.35 -22.70 22.44
N GLY A 141 27.96 -23.26 21.38
CA GLY A 141 27.33 -23.37 20.07
C GLY A 141 25.97 -24.07 20.17
N MET A 142 24.94 -23.46 19.59
CA MET A 142 23.59 -24.04 19.58
C MET A 142 23.62 -25.37 18.83
N LYS A 143 23.15 -26.43 19.49
CA LYS A 143 22.89 -27.72 18.86
C LYS A 143 21.87 -27.50 17.75
N GLY A 144 22.15 -28.01 16.54
CA GLY A 144 21.26 -27.87 15.39
C GLY A 144 19.84 -28.34 15.73
N ASP A 145 18.86 -27.59 15.28
CA ASP A 145 17.44 -27.84 15.56
C ASP A 145 17.04 -29.26 15.10
N PRO A 146 16.26 -30.01 15.91
CA PRO A 146 15.67 -31.27 15.47
C PRO A 146 14.86 -31.07 14.18
N GLY A 147 14.99 -32.02 13.25
CA GLY A 147 14.19 -32.00 12.01
C GLY A 147 12.70 -31.91 12.31
N VAL A 148 11.99 -31.11 11.51
CA VAL A 148 10.56 -30.82 11.69
C VAL A 148 9.76 -32.14 11.70
N PRO A 149 8.95 -32.43 12.73
CA PRO A 149 8.09 -33.60 12.75
C PRO A 149 7.14 -33.61 11.54
N GLY A 150 6.94 -34.78 10.93
CA GLY A 150 5.99 -34.96 9.83
C GLY A 150 4.59 -34.51 10.24
N VAL A 151 3.89 -33.82 9.33
CA VAL A 151 2.56 -33.25 9.59
C VAL A 151 1.58 -34.38 9.94
N PRO A 152 0.87 -34.34 11.08
CA PRO A 152 -0.15 -35.32 11.42
C PRO A 152 -1.24 -35.38 10.34
N GLY A 153 -1.68 -36.58 9.98
CA GLY A 153 -2.78 -36.76 9.03
C GLY A 153 -4.05 -36.03 9.50
N PHE A 154 -4.77 -35.42 8.55
CA PHE A 154 -5.99 -34.67 8.86
C PHE A 154 -7.01 -35.56 9.60
N PRO A 155 -7.64 -35.08 10.69
CA PRO A 155 -8.73 -35.78 11.34
C PRO A 155 -9.86 -36.04 10.34
N GLY A 156 -10.42 -37.26 10.36
CA GLY A 156 -11.57 -37.62 9.53
C GLY A 156 -12.72 -36.63 9.76
N MET A 157 -13.33 -36.16 8.65
CA MET A 157 -14.42 -35.19 8.73
C MET A 157 -15.53 -35.69 9.64
N LYS A 158 -15.90 -34.86 10.63
CA LYS A 158 -17.02 -35.11 11.52
C LYS A 158 -18.29 -35.30 10.68
N GLY A 159 -19.02 -36.40 10.91
CA GLY A 159 -20.27 -36.67 10.21
C GLY A 159 -21.24 -35.48 10.32
N PRO A 160 -22.08 -35.24 9.29
CA PRO A 160 -22.99 -34.10 9.28
C PRO A 160 -23.88 -34.10 10.51
N ILE A 161 -24.10 -32.92 11.09
CA ILE A 161 -25.04 -32.72 12.20
C ILE A 161 -26.42 -33.20 11.72
N GLY A 162 -27.06 -34.09 12.49
CA GLY A 162 -28.40 -34.58 12.18
C GLY A 162 -29.40 -33.41 12.03
N PRO A 163 -30.38 -33.52 11.12
CA PRO A 163 -31.31 -32.44 10.85
C PRO A 163 -32.03 -31.98 12.14
N PRO A 164 -32.28 -30.67 12.31
CA PRO A 164 -33.04 -30.17 13.45
C PRO A 164 -34.40 -30.86 13.55
N GLY A 165 -34.80 -31.24 14.77
CA GLY A 165 -36.12 -31.83 15.00
C GLY A 165 -37.25 -30.89 14.51
N ALA A 166 -38.32 -31.48 14.00
CA ALA A 166 -39.44 -30.75 13.42
C ALA A 166 -39.99 -29.68 14.38
N ILE A 167 -40.21 -28.47 13.85
CA ILE A 167 -40.81 -27.36 14.59
C ILE A 167 -42.25 -27.75 14.93
N GLY A 168 -42.59 -27.77 16.22
CA GLY A 168 -43.96 -28.02 16.67
C GLY A 168 -44.92 -26.97 16.12
N PHE A 169 -46.08 -27.42 15.64
CA PHE A 169 -47.11 -26.56 15.05
C PHE A 169 -47.49 -25.41 15.99
N LYS A 170 -47.58 -24.20 15.44
CA LYS A 170 -48.05 -23.00 16.12
C LYS A 170 -49.54 -23.20 16.45
N GLY A 171 -49.94 -23.03 17.72
CA GLY A 171 -51.35 -23.11 18.10
C GLY A 171 -52.19 -22.08 17.35
N ASP A 172 -53.39 -22.48 16.95
CA ASP A 172 -54.30 -21.67 16.15
C ASP A 172 -54.61 -20.33 16.85
N GLN A 173 -54.66 -19.27 16.05
CA GLN A 173 -54.97 -17.91 16.51
C GLN A 173 -56.44 -17.85 16.95
N GLY A 174 -56.72 -17.28 18.13
CA GLY A 174 -58.09 -17.07 18.60
C GLY A 174 -58.89 -16.20 17.63
N LEU A 175 -60.15 -16.57 17.37
CA LEU A 175 -61.05 -15.86 16.46
C LEU A 175 -61.28 -14.41 16.92
N SER A 176 -61.20 -13.47 15.98
CA SER A 176 -61.45 -12.04 16.19
C SER A 176 -62.89 -11.80 16.67
N GLY A 177 -63.07 -10.86 17.62
CA GLY A 177 -64.40 -10.42 18.03
C GLY A 177 -65.18 -9.72 16.91
N PRO A 178 -66.53 -9.81 16.88
CA PRO A 178 -67.34 -9.17 15.85
C PRO A 178 -67.21 -7.64 15.88
N PRO A 179 -67.34 -6.94 14.72
CA PRO A 179 -67.31 -5.49 14.65
C PRO A 179 -68.40 -4.83 15.54
N GLY A 180 -68.08 -3.68 16.13
CA GLY A 180 -69.06 -2.88 16.88
C GLY A 180 -70.18 -2.36 15.97
N PRO A 181 -71.40 -2.15 16.50
CA PRO A 181 -72.53 -1.63 15.71
C PRO A 181 -72.25 -0.21 15.17
N PRO A 182 -72.80 0.16 14.00
CA PRO A 182 -72.65 1.51 13.44
C PRO A 182 -73.18 2.60 14.39
N GLY A 183 -72.52 3.77 14.39
CA GLY A 183 -72.98 4.94 15.13
C GLY A 183 -74.33 5.48 14.63
N LEU A 184 -75.16 5.97 15.54
CA LEU A 184 -76.47 6.55 15.23
C LEU A 184 -76.35 7.81 14.35
N SER A 185 -77.23 7.95 13.37
CA SER A 185 -77.30 9.09 12.44
C SER A 185 -77.60 10.40 13.18
N GLY A 186 -76.95 11.50 12.80
CA GLY A 186 -77.25 12.83 13.35
C GLY A 186 -78.64 13.34 12.94
N PRO A 187 -79.28 14.21 13.74
CA PRO A 187 -80.60 14.76 13.43
C PRO A 187 -80.58 15.69 12.19
N PRO A 188 -81.70 15.80 11.43
CA PRO A 188 -81.80 16.68 10.26
C PRO A 188 -81.57 18.17 10.61
N GLY A 189 -80.92 18.91 9.70
CA GLY A 189 -80.70 20.35 9.83
C GLY A 189 -82.00 21.16 9.77
N VAL A 190 -82.08 22.20 10.60
CA VAL A 190 -83.24 23.09 10.74
C VAL A 190 -83.48 23.94 9.46
N PRO A 191 -84.72 24.06 8.95
CA PRO A 191 -85.02 24.94 7.82
C PRO A 191 -84.80 26.44 8.15
N GLY A 192 -84.24 27.19 7.20
CA GLY A 192 -83.93 28.62 7.34
C GLY A 192 -85.17 29.51 7.51
N SER A 193 -85.09 30.43 8.48
CA SER A 193 -86.12 31.40 8.83
C SER A 193 -86.18 32.57 7.83
N TRP A 194 -87.39 32.94 7.39
CA TRP A 194 -87.65 34.04 6.46
C TRP A 194 -87.78 35.37 7.20
N VAL A 195 -86.97 36.37 6.84
CA VAL A 195 -87.14 37.75 7.31
C VAL A 195 -87.88 38.55 6.23
N TYR A 196 -89.12 38.93 6.51
CA TYR A 196 -89.91 39.87 5.72
C TYR A 196 -89.37 41.30 5.90
N LEU A 197 -88.98 41.95 4.80
CA LEU A 197 -88.90 43.41 4.71
C LEU A 197 -89.98 43.93 3.76
N LEU A 198 -90.91 44.65 4.36
CA LEU A 198 -92.05 45.34 3.75
C LEU A 198 -91.55 46.48 2.84
N ARG A 199 -91.88 46.46 1.54
CA ARG A 199 -91.91 47.67 0.72
C ARG A 199 -93.14 47.70 -0.19
N LEU A 200 -93.76 48.87 -0.16
CA LEU A 200 -95.03 49.25 -0.75
C LEU A 200 -95.03 49.25 -2.29
N ARG A 201 -96.21 48.96 -2.83
CA ARG A 201 -96.61 48.89 -4.24
C ARG A 201 -96.42 50.21 -5.00
N TYR A 202 -96.10 50.14 -6.31
CA TYR A 202 -97.03 50.35 -7.44
C TYR A 202 -96.33 50.87 -8.72
N ALA A 203 -96.76 50.26 -9.83
CA ALA A 203 -97.01 50.85 -11.16
C ALA A 203 -95.93 50.87 -12.25
N CYS A 204 -96.40 50.38 -13.40
CA CYS A 204 -96.17 50.82 -14.79
C CYS A 204 -95.20 50.01 -15.69
N LYS A 205 -95.84 49.26 -16.59
CA LYS A 205 -95.68 49.14 -18.06
C LYS A 205 -94.27 49.19 -18.69
N SER A 206 -94.16 48.28 -19.67
CA SER A 206 -93.36 48.29 -20.90
C SER A 206 -91.95 47.66 -20.88
N VAL A 207 -91.89 46.56 -21.64
CA VAL A 207 -90.95 46.31 -22.75
C VAL A 207 -89.47 46.02 -22.43
N THR A 208 -88.93 45.09 -23.22
CA THR A 208 -87.53 44.67 -23.41
C THR A 208 -86.87 43.75 -22.38
N SER A 209 -86.60 42.53 -22.87
CA SER A 209 -85.35 41.75 -22.78
C SER A 209 -84.44 42.01 -21.58
N ILE A 210 -84.25 40.99 -20.74
CA ILE A 210 -82.96 40.49 -20.18
C ILE A 210 -83.35 39.26 -19.34
N ALA A 211 -82.87 38.07 -19.71
CA ALA A 211 -82.93 36.89 -18.83
C ALA A 211 -81.82 37.01 -17.77
N PRO A 212 -82.13 37.06 -16.46
CA PRO A 212 -81.12 37.05 -15.42
C PRO A 212 -80.77 35.61 -15.06
N PHE A 213 -79.47 35.31 -15.09
CA PHE A 213 -78.88 34.13 -14.45
C PHE A 213 -79.28 34.12 -12.96
N ILE A 214 -80.09 33.15 -12.55
CA ILE A 214 -80.32 32.85 -11.14
C ILE A 214 -79.42 31.66 -10.78
N PHE A 215 -78.42 31.97 -9.96
CA PHE A 215 -77.60 31.00 -9.24
C PHE A 215 -78.48 30.21 -8.26
N LEU A 216 -78.62 28.91 -8.49
CA LEU A 216 -78.93 27.97 -7.42
C LEU A 216 -77.70 27.91 -6.50
N GLY A 217 -77.83 28.37 -5.26
CA GLY A 217 -76.81 28.11 -4.23
C GLY A 217 -76.69 26.60 -4.01
N PRO A 218 -75.46 26.06 -3.85
CA PRO A 218 -75.26 24.62 -3.74
C PRO A 218 -75.98 24.07 -2.50
N VAL A 219 -76.61 22.91 -2.65
CA VAL A 219 -77.07 22.08 -1.54
C VAL A 219 -75.86 21.83 -0.63
N GLY A 220 -75.99 22.13 0.66
CA GLY A 220 -74.94 21.87 1.65
C GLY A 220 -74.55 20.39 1.62
N LEU A 221 -73.24 20.12 1.59
CA LEU A 221 -72.70 18.76 1.61
C LEU A 221 -73.26 17.98 2.81
N PRO A 222 -73.59 16.69 2.65
CA PRO A 222 -73.90 15.82 3.78
C PRO A 222 -72.76 15.89 4.81
N GLY A 223 -73.10 16.02 6.09
CA GLY A 223 -72.09 16.01 7.17
C GLY A 223 -71.30 14.72 7.14
N ASP A 224 -69.98 14.82 7.37
CA ASP A 224 -69.06 13.68 7.35
C ASP A 224 -69.57 12.55 8.26
N PRO A 225 -69.50 11.27 7.81
CA PRO A 225 -69.80 10.13 8.65
C PRO A 225 -68.98 10.17 9.95
N GLY A 226 -69.62 9.86 11.07
CA GLY A 226 -68.91 9.73 12.36
C GLY A 226 -67.78 8.71 12.25
N ARG A 227 -66.62 9.01 12.85
CA ARG A 227 -65.45 8.12 12.83
C ARG A 227 -65.77 6.77 13.46
N ASP A 228 -65.28 5.70 12.83
CA ASP A 228 -65.40 4.34 13.35
C ASP A 228 -64.84 4.24 14.79
N GLY A 229 -65.52 3.47 15.63
CA GLY A 229 -65.07 3.18 16.99
C GLY A 229 -63.75 2.43 17.00
N LEU A 230 -62.90 2.70 18.00
CA LEU A 230 -61.61 2.03 18.15
C LEU A 230 -61.78 0.50 18.29
N PRO A 231 -60.94 -0.32 17.63
CA PRO A 231 -60.97 -1.77 17.78
C PRO A 231 -60.78 -2.18 19.25
N GLY A 232 -61.53 -3.19 19.70
CA GLY A 232 -61.35 -3.77 21.04
C GLY A 232 -59.96 -4.41 21.20
N PHE A 233 -59.41 -4.34 22.41
CA PHE A 233 -58.10 -4.91 22.73
C PHE A 233 -58.11 -6.44 22.66
N ASP A 234 -57.09 -7.02 22.01
CA ASP A 234 -56.86 -8.46 22.00
C ASP A 234 -56.55 -8.98 23.42
N GLY A 235 -57.17 -10.10 23.79
CA GLY A 235 -56.88 -10.78 25.05
C GLY A 235 -55.48 -11.41 25.06
N PRO A 236 -54.85 -11.59 26.25
CA PRO A 236 -53.51 -12.16 26.33
C PRO A 236 -53.49 -13.61 25.84
N GLY A 237 -52.55 -13.92 24.93
CA GLY A 237 -52.37 -15.26 24.37
C GLY A 237 -51.99 -16.31 25.42
N GLY A 238 -52.53 -17.53 25.27
CA GLY A 238 -52.28 -18.65 26.17
C GLY A 238 -50.81 -19.04 26.27
N ARG A 239 -50.38 -19.50 27.45
CA ARG A 239 -48.99 -19.93 27.70
C ARG A 239 -48.61 -21.13 26.83
N LYS A 240 -47.50 -21.02 26.12
CA LYS A 240 -46.89 -22.11 25.34
C LYS A 240 -46.48 -23.26 26.26
N GLY A 241 -46.90 -24.49 25.92
CA GLY A 241 -46.51 -25.70 26.66
C GLY A 241 -44.99 -25.91 26.63
N GLU A 242 -44.44 -26.45 27.72
CA GLU A 242 -43.01 -26.71 27.86
C GLU A 242 -42.52 -27.72 26.82
N ARG A 243 -41.29 -27.51 26.34
CA ARG A 243 -40.63 -28.34 25.32
C ARG A 243 -40.28 -29.70 25.95
N GLY A 244 -40.72 -30.80 25.34
CA GLY A 244 -40.34 -32.15 25.77
C GLY A 244 -38.82 -32.35 25.78
N LEU A 245 -38.33 -33.13 26.75
CA LEU A 245 -36.90 -33.43 26.91
C LEU A 245 -36.35 -34.13 25.65
N PRO A 246 -35.13 -33.79 25.19
CA PRO A 246 -34.49 -34.48 24.08
C PRO A 246 -34.29 -35.96 24.38
N GLY A 247 -34.57 -36.84 23.41
CA GLY A 247 -34.29 -38.27 23.54
C GLY A 247 -32.80 -38.53 23.76
N GLN A 248 -32.47 -39.51 24.61
CA GLN A 248 -31.08 -39.88 24.87
C GLN A 248 -30.37 -40.32 23.57
N PRO A 249 -29.15 -39.84 23.29
CA PRO A 249 -28.37 -40.32 22.16
C PRO A 249 -28.11 -41.83 22.29
N GLY A 250 -28.34 -42.57 21.21
CA GLY A 250 -28.05 -44.01 21.18
C GLY A 250 -26.57 -44.30 21.46
N PHE A 251 -26.29 -45.41 22.15
CA PHE A 251 -24.93 -45.82 22.48
C PHE A 251 -24.07 -45.91 21.21
N GLN A 252 -22.94 -45.21 21.23
CA GLN A 252 -21.97 -45.17 20.15
C GLN A 252 -21.39 -46.59 19.95
N GLY A 253 -21.58 -47.17 18.77
CA GLY A 253 -20.99 -48.46 18.43
C GLY A 253 -19.47 -48.38 18.54
N THR A 254 -18.85 -49.38 19.18
CA THR A 254 -17.39 -49.45 19.32
C THR A 254 -16.76 -49.49 17.93
N GLN A 255 -15.93 -48.50 17.61
CA GLN A 255 -15.21 -48.41 16.35
C GLN A 255 -14.33 -49.66 16.19
N GLY A 256 -14.52 -50.40 15.08
CA GLY A 256 -13.69 -51.55 14.76
C GLY A 256 -12.23 -51.14 14.65
N SER A 257 -11.32 -51.99 15.12
CA SER A 257 -9.87 -51.77 15.02
C SER A 257 -9.47 -51.51 13.56
N PRO A 258 -8.59 -50.53 13.29
CA PRO A 258 -8.09 -50.27 11.94
C PRO A 258 -7.58 -51.57 11.31
N GLY A 259 -7.97 -51.82 10.05
CA GLY A 259 -7.42 -52.95 9.28
C GLY A 259 -5.90 -52.80 9.13
N PRO A 260 -5.16 -53.91 9.00
CA PRO A 260 -3.71 -53.85 8.82
C PRO A 260 -3.36 -53.03 7.58
N ASP A 261 -2.28 -52.25 7.67
CA ASP A 261 -1.78 -51.44 6.57
C ASP A 261 -1.57 -52.31 5.32
N GLY A 262 -2.08 -51.86 4.18
CA GLY A 262 -1.85 -52.52 2.90
C GLY A 262 -0.35 -52.56 2.58
N LEU A 263 0.09 -53.65 1.94
CA LEU A 263 1.48 -53.80 1.52
C LEU A 263 1.93 -52.58 0.71
N GLN A 264 3.08 -52.02 1.07
CA GLN A 264 3.68 -50.87 0.39
C GLN A 264 3.82 -51.19 -1.10
N GLY A 265 3.22 -50.34 -1.94
CA GLY A 265 3.36 -50.47 -3.40
C GLY A 265 4.83 -50.40 -3.83
N PRO A 266 5.19 -51.01 -4.98
CA PRO A 266 6.55 -50.94 -5.49
C PRO A 266 7.00 -49.47 -5.62
N PRO A 267 8.29 -49.15 -5.39
CA PRO A 267 8.81 -47.81 -5.60
C PRO A 267 8.42 -47.31 -6.98
N GLY A 268 7.85 -46.11 -7.05
CA GLY A 268 7.58 -45.46 -8.32
C GLY A 268 8.88 -45.38 -9.15
N PRO A 269 8.79 -45.43 -10.49
CA PRO A 269 9.96 -45.23 -11.33
C PRO A 269 10.65 -43.90 -10.93
N PRO A 270 11.99 -43.81 -11.00
CA PRO A 270 12.70 -42.59 -10.73
C PRO A 270 12.06 -41.44 -11.53
N GLY A 271 11.64 -40.39 -10.83
CA GLY A 271 11.19 -39.17 -11.51
C GLY A 271 12.27 -38.74 -12.49
N THR A 272 11.88 -38.34 -13.71
CA THR A 272 12.80 -37.72 -14.65
C THR A 272 13.54 -36.60 -13.93
N PRO A 273 14.87 -36.51 -14.03
CA PRO A 273 15.61 -35.45 -13.36
C PRO A 273 15.01 -34.11 -13.78
N SER A 274 14.71 -33.25 -12.82
CA SER A 274 14.28 -31.86 -13.05
C SER A 274 15.45 -31.09 -13.69
N VAL A 275 15.69 -31.29 -14.99
CA VAL A 275 16.82 -30.67 -15.71
C VAL A 275 16.48 -29.28 -16.28
N ALA A 276 15.21 -28.87 -16.28
CA ALA A 276 14.85 -27.51 -16.69
C ALA A 276 14.93 -26.55 -15.49
N HIS A 277 16.09 -25.94 -15.26
CA HIS A 277 16.10 -24.64 -14.57
C HIS A 277 15.46 -23.64 -15.55
N GLY A 278 14.13 -23.47 -15.48
CA GLY A 278 13.35 -22.62 -16.39
C GLY A 278 13.56 -21.13 -16.11
N PHE A 279 14.74 -20.60 -16.44
CA PHE A 279 14.97 -19.16 -16.39
C PHE A 279 14.21 -18.47 -17.52
N LEU A 280 13.55 -17.36 -17.22
CA LEU A 280 12.83 -16.58 -18.23
C LEU A 280 13.66 -15.37 -18.62
N ILE A 281 13.73 -15.14 -19.92
CA ILE A 281 14.25 -13.90 -20.49
C ILE A 281 13.21 -13.27 -21.38
N THR A 282 13.19 -11.94 -21.41
CA THR A 282 12.31 -11.19 -22.30
C THR A 282 13.13 -10.34 -23.24
N ARG A 283 12.77 -10.35 -24.53
CA ARG A 283 13.41 -9.58 -25.58
C ARG A 283 12.40 -8.64 -26.22
N HIS A 284 12.81 -7.41 -26.47
CA HIS A 284 11.98 -6.36 -27.06
C HIS A 284 12.52 -5.96 -28.43
N SER A 285 11.65 -5.93 -29.43
CA SER A 285 12.03 -5.61 -30.82
C SER A 285 12.26 -4.11 -31.05
N GLN A 286 11.56 -3.25 -30.29
CA GLN A 286 11.41 -1.83 -30.62
C GLN A 286 10.83 -1.60 -32.03
N THR A 287 10.11 -2.59 -32.58
CA THR A 287 9.42 -2.55 -33.87
C THR A 287 8.04 -3.21 -33.77
N THR A 288 7.29 -3.24 -34.89
CA THR A 288 6.00 -3.94 -34.97
C THR A 288 6.16 -5.45 -35.13
N ASP A 289 7.37 -5.94 -35.37
CA ASP A 289 7.66 -7.34 -35.64
C ASP A 289 8.06 -8.06 -34.37
N THR A 290 7.62 -9.30 -34.21
CA THR A 290 7.94 -10.08 -33.01
C THR A 290 9.41 -10.47 -33.01
N PRO A 291 10.18 -10.17 -31.96
CA PRO A 291 11.60 -10.51 -31.92
C PRO A 291 11.80 -12.02 -31.82
N LEU A 292 12.88 -12.53 -32.42
CA LEU A 292 13.27 -13.93 -32.30
C LEU A 292 13.94 -14.17 -30.94
N CYS A 293 13.65 -15.33 -30.35
CA CYS A 293 14.37 -15.79 -29.17
C CYS A 293 15.86 -16.00 -29.49
N PRO A 294 16.79 -15.58 -28.62
CA PRO A 294 18.22 -15.80 -28.79
C PRO A 294 18.58 -17.29 -28.93
N GLN A 295 19.74 -17.57 -29.51
CA GLN A 295 20.25 -18.94 -29.65
C GLN A 295 20.34 -19.64 -28.29
N GLY A 296 19.96 -20.91 -28.25
CA GLY A 296 19.93 -21.71 -27.02
C GLY A 296 18.72 -21.46 -26.12
N THR A 297 17.73 -20.66 -26.55
CA THR A 297 16.50 -20.40 -25.80
C THR A 297 15.24 -20.78 -26.59
N ILE A 298 14.16 -21.09 -25.89
CA ILE A 298 12.90 -21.59 -26.49
C ILE A 298 11.78 -20.58 -26.27
N ARG A 299 11.04 -20.22 -27.31
CA ARG A 299 9.92 -19.27 -27.21
C ARG A 299 8.77 -19.87 -26.41
N ILE A 300 8.26 -19.09 -25.44
CA ILE A 300 7.04 -19.42 -24.69
C ILE A 300 5.83 -18.69 -25.28
N TYR A 301 5.90 -17.36 -25.38
CA TYR A 301 4.85 -16.54 -25.96
C TYR A 301 5.37 -15.17 -26.43
N ASP A 302 4.55 -14.46 -27.20
CA ASP A 302 4.81 -13.09 -27.65
C ASP A 302 3.72 -12.11 -27.16
N GLY A 303 4.03 -10.82 -27.26
CA GLY A 303 3.12 -9.75 -26.81
C GLY A 303 3.59 -8.35 -27.19
N PHE A 304 3.17 -7.39 -26.37
CA PHE A 304 3.46 -5.96 -26.47
C PHE A 304 4.29 -5.51 -25.26
N SER A 305 5.19 -4.57 -25.53
CA SER A 305 6.25 -4.16 -24.59
C SER A 305 5.73 -3.12 -23.59
N LEU A 306 5.21 -3.57 -22.47
CA LEU A 306 4.83 -2.70 -21.35
C LEU A 306 6.09 -2.21 -20.62
N LEU A 307 6.18 -0.91 -20.38
CA LEU A 307 7.26 -0.30 -19.62
C LEU A 307 6.84 -0.03 -18.18
N TYR A 308 5.77 0.74 -17.99
CA TYR A 308 5.21 1.03 -16.66
C TYR A 308 3.76 1.51 -16.76
N VAL A 309 3.09 1.56 -15.62
CA VAL A 309 1.76 2.16 -15.45
C VAL A 309 1.82 3.26 -14.41
N GLN A 310 0.93 4.25 -14.52
CA GLN A 310 0.77 5.28 -13.51
C GLN A 310 -0.70 5.36 -13.10
N GLY A 311 -0.97 4.97 -11.86
CA GLY A 311 -2.32 4.97 -11.29
C GLY A 311 -2.36 5.84 -10.05
N ASN A 312 -3.35 6.73 -9.95
CA ASN A 312 -3.44 7.68 -8.84
C ASN A 312 -2.12 8.46 -8.65
N GLU A 313 -1.56 8.94 -9.77
CA GLU A 313 -0.32 9.73 -9.83
C GLU A 313 0.95 8.99 -9.34
N ARG A 314 0.91 7.67 -9.14
CA ARG A 314 2.09 6.88 -8.76
C ARG A 314 2.51 5.94 -9.87
N ALA A 315 3.79 5.98 -10.25
CA ALA A 315 4.34 5.05 -11.22
C ALA A 315 4.67 3.67 -10.60
N HIS A 316 4.44 2.63 -11.39
CA HIS A 316 4.90 1.27 -11.12
C HIS A 316 5.42 0.63 -12.40
N GLY A 317 6.73 0.37 -12.44
CA GLY A 317 7.43 -0.19 -13.59
C GLY A 317 7.49 -1.70 -13.62
N GLN A 318 7.67 -2.24 -14.82
CA GLN A 318 8.10 -3.62 -15.04
C GLN A 318 9.53 -3.61 -15.56
N ASP A 319 10.38 -4.48 -15.02
CA ASP A 319 11.73 -4.65 -15.55
C ASP A 319 11.63 -5.33 -16.93
N LEU A 320 12.20 -4.68 -17.95
CA LEU A 320 12.14 -5.12 -19.34
C LEU A 320 12.81 -6.47 -19.59
N GLY A 321 13.69 -6.94 -18.70
CA GLY A 321 14.27 -8.28 -18.78
C GLY A 321 13.33 -9.39 -18.32
N THR A 322 12.22 -9.04 -17.66
CA THR A 322 11.27 -9.98 -17.04
C THR A 322 10.00 -10.15 -17.86
N ALA A 323 9.33 -11.30 -17.73
CA ALA A 323 8.11 -11.60 -18.48
C ALA A 323 6.96 -10.61 -18.25
N GLY A 324 6.97 -9.87 -17.12
CA GLY A 324 5.97 -8.86 -16.78
C GLY A 324 5.94 -7.65 -17.74
N SER A 325 7.07 -7.36 -18.40
CA SER A 325 7.14 -6.33 -19.44
C SER A 325 6.51 -6.77 -20.78
N CYS A 326 6.12 -8.03 -20.91
CA CYS A 326 5.55 -8.57 -22.15
C CYS A 326 4.10 -9.01 -21.97
N LEU A 327 3.16 -8.08 -22.22
CA LEU A 327 1.74 -8.36 -22.12
C LEU A 327 1.19 -8.88 -23.45
N ARG A 328 0.46 -10.00 -23.41
CA ARG A 328 -0.15 -10.61 -24.61
C ARG A 328 -1.18 -9.71 -25.32
N ARG A 329 -1.75 -8.75 -24.60
CA ARG A 329 -2.77 -7.83 -25.12
C ARG A 329 -2.36 -6.40 -24.81
N PHE A 330 -2.43 -5.57 -25.84
CA PHE A 330 -2.30 -4.12 -25.69
C PHE A 330 -3.64 -3.51 -25.26
N SER A 331 -3.58 -2.52 -24.38
CA SER A 331 -4.66 -1.60 -24.06
C SER A 331 -4.02 -0.30 -23.58
N THR A 332 -4.60 0.85 -23.93
CA THR A 332 -4.16 2.13 -23.35
C THR A 332 -4.44 2.20 -21.84
N MET A 333 -5.33 1.33 -21.34
CA MET A 333 -5.64 1.13 -19.93
C MET A 333 -5.65 -0.37 -19.61
N PRO A 334 -4.50 -0.97 -19.25
CA PRO A 334 -4.40 -2.40 -19.00
C PRO A 334 -4.79 -2.81 -17.56
N PHE A 335 -5.21 -1.86 -16.72
CA PHE A 335 -5.56 -2.11 -15.32
C PHE A 335 -6.86 -1.37 -14.92
N MET A 336 -7.34 -1.72 -13.72
CA MET A 336 -8.47 -1.09 -13.04
C MET A 336 -8.10 -0.89 -11.58
N PHE A 337 -8.84 -0.03 -10.88
CA PHE A 337 -8.66 0.17 -9.44
C PHE A 337 -9.96 -0.08 -8.69
N CYS A 338 -9.85 -0.63 -7.48
CA CYS A 338 -10.96 -0.89 -6.57
C CYS A 338 -10.74 -0.14 -5.25
N ASN A 339 -11.82 0.32 -4.63
CA ASN A 339 -11.78 0.96 -3.33
C ASN A 339 -12.24 0.00 -2.22
N ILE A 340 -12.11 0.45 -0.96
CA ILE A 340 -12.51 -0.30 0.24
C ILE A 340 -14.01 -0.61 0.31
N ASN A 341 -14.83 0.08 -0.49
CA ASN A 341 -16.28 -0.11 -0.55
C ASN A 341 -16.69 -1.19 -1.57
N ASN A 342 -15.74 -2.02 -2.02
CA ASN A 342 -15.95 -3.03 -3.07
C ASN A 342 -16.47 -2.45 -4.40
N VAL A 343 -16.11 -1.20 -4.71
CA VAL A 343 -16.42 -0.57 -6.00
C VAL A 343 -15.16 -0.47 -6.82
N CYS A 344 -15.21 -1.01 -8.04
CA CYS A 344 -14.10 -0.94 -8.98
C CYS A 344 -14.44 -0.05 -10.17
N ASN A 345 -13.44 0.70 -10.64
CA ASN A 345 -13.57 1.60 -11.77
C ASN A 345 -12.51 1.24 -12.82
N PHE A 346 -12.93 1.25 -14.08
CA PHE A 346 -12.09 0.96 -15.24
C PHE A 346 -12.12 2.15 -16.18
N ALA A 347 -10.93 2.68 -16.53
CA ALA A 347 -10.76 3.82 -17.44
C ALA A 347 -11.62 5.06 -17.08
N SER A 348 -12.04 5.21 -15.83
CA SER A 348 -12.92 6.29 -15.37
C SER A 348 -12.14 7.47 -14.75
N ARG A 349 -10.81 7.38 -14.71
CA ARG A 349 -9.89 8.39 -14.15
C ARG A 349 -8.75 8.69 -15.13
N ASN A 350 -8.05 9.79 -14.89
CA ASN A 350 -6.82 10.19 -15.58
C ASN A 350 -5.62 9.37 -15.12
N ASP A 351 -5.64 8.07 -15.46
CA ASP A 351 -4.51 7.16 -15.25
C ASP A 351 -3.82 6.87 -16.60
N TYR A 352 -2.58 6.37 -16.53
CA TYR A 352 -1.68 6.25 -17.69
C TYR A 352 -1.06 4.86 -17.80
N SER A 353 -0.71 4.48 -19.03
CA SER A 353 0.16 3.35 -19.33
C SER A 353 1.24 3.75 -20.34
N TYR A 354 2.40 3.12 -20.23
CA TYR A 354 3.57 3.47 -21.04
C TYR A 354 4.15 2.23 -21.67
N TRP A 355 4.47 2.33 -22.95
CA TRP A 355 4.86 1.20 -23.78
C TRP A 355 6.12 1.55 -24.55
N LEU A 356 7.06 0.61 -24.68
CA LEU A 356 8.18 0.80 -25.60
C LEU A 356 7.65 1.01 -27.01
N SER A 357 8.30 1.88 -27.77
CA SER A 357 7.77 2.37 -29.04
C SER A 357 8.62 2.01 -30.26
N THR A 358 7.98 2.07 -31.42
CA THR A 358 8.62 1.81 -32.72
C THR A 358 9.24 3.08 -33.32
N PRO A 359 10.05 2.99 -34.41
CA PRO A 359 10.63 4.17 -35.04
C PRO A 359 9.62 4.94 -35.91
N LYS A 360 8.32 4.60 -35.82
CA LYS A 360 7.26 5.30 -36.53
C LYS A 360 7.26 6.78 -36.10
N PRO A 361 7.43 7.74 -37.03
CA PRO A 361 7.38 9.15 -36.69
C PRO A 361 5.96 9.56 -36.30
N MET A 362 5.86 10.55 -35.41
CA MET A 362 4.58 11.17 -35.08
C MET A 362 3.96 11.84 -36.31
N PRO A 363 2.62 11.81 -36.46
CA PRO A 363 1.93 12.59 -37.49
C PRO A 363 2.29 14.07 -37.40
N MET A 364 2.34 14.75 -38.55
CA MET A 364 2.67 16.18 -38.61
C MET A 364 1.70 17.07 -37.81
N SER A 365 0.47 16.59 -37.55
CA SER A 365 -0.51 17.31 -36.73
C SER A 365 -0.16 17.31 -35.24
N MET A 366 0.72 16.40 -34.77
CA MET A 366 1.06 16.19 -33.35
C MET A 366 -0.16 15.88 -32.45
N GLU A 367 -1.29 15.54 -33.05
CA GLU A 367 -2.51 15.17 -32.35
C GLU A 367 -2.37 13.79 -31.70
N PRO A 368 -3.03 13.56 -30.54
CA PRO A 368 -3.02 12.25 -29.90
C PRO A 368 -3.60 11.16 -30.80
N LEU A 369 -2.86 10.06 -30.92
CA LEU A 369 -3.25 8.87 -31.68
C LEU A 369 -4.40 8.16 -30.96
N THR A 370 -5.34 7.60 -31.73
CA THR A 370 -6.51 6.89 -31.18
C THR A 370 -6.81 5.60 -31.95
N GLY A 371 -7.38 4.62 -31.24
CA GLY A 371 -7.83 3.35 -31.81
C GLY A 371 -6.72 2.59 -32.55
N GLN A 372 -7.01 2.12 -33.76
CA GLN A 372 -6.08 1.30 -34.54
C GLN A 372 -4.82 2.06 -35.01
N SER A 373 -4.86 3.40 -35.06
CA SER A 373 -3.69 4.20 -35.46
C SER A 373 -2.54 4.14 -34.44
N ILE A 374 -2.79 3.64 -33.24
CA ILE A 374 -1.78 3.41 -32.19
C ILE A 374 -0.91 2.19 -32.50
N GLN A 375 -1.47 1.15 -33.13
CA GLN A 375 -0.78 -0.13 -33.32
C GLN A 375 0.63 -0.04 -33.94
N PRO A 376 0.88 0.79 -34.98
CA PRO A 376 2.21 0.93 -35.57
C PRO A 376 3.27 1.51 -34.63
N PHE A 377 2.87 2.11 -33.51
CA PHE A 377 3.76 2.77 -32.55
C PHE A 377 4.17 1.87 -31.38
N ILE A 378 3.53 0.70 -31.18
CA ILE A 378 3.78 -0.16 -30.02
C ILE A 378 4.78 -1.27 -30.37
N SER A 379 5.85 -1.36 -29.57
CA SER A 379 6.89 -2.39 -29.69
C SER A 379 6.38 -3.79 -29.33
N ARG A 380 6.80 -4.81 -30.07
CA ARG A 380 6.56 -6.22 -29.74
C ARG A 380 7.68 -6.82 -28.88
N CYS A 381 7.33 -7.88 -28.15
CA CYS A 381 8.24 -8.61 -27.28
C CYS A 381 8.02 -10.13 -27.40
N ALA A 382 9.04 -10.89 -27.00
CA ALA A 382 8.99 -12.34 -26.87
C ALA A 382 9.56 -12.76 -25.51
N VAL A 383 8.89 -13.69 -24.86
CA VAL A 383 9.37 -14.34 -23.63
C VAL A 383 9.91 -15.72 -24.00
N CYS A 384 11.14 -15.98 -23.60
CA CYS A 384 11.89 -17.18 -23.92
C CYS A 384 12.35 -17.88 -22.65
N GLU A 385 12.33 -19.20 -22.66
CA GLU A 385 12.92 -20.06 -21.64
C GLU A 385 14.40 -20.27 -21.97
N ALA A 386 15.27 -20.02 -20.99
CA ALA A 386 16.70 -20.17 -21.07
C ALA A 386 17.18 -21.30 -20.13
N PRO A 387 18.18 -22.10 -20.54
CA PRO A 387 18.72 -23.19 -19.71
C PRO A 387 19.54 -22.71 -18.51
N ALA A 388 19.92 -21.43 -18.48
CA ALA A 388 20.79 -20.85 -17.47
C ALA A 388 20.42 -19.39 -17.18
N MET A 389 21.03 -18.85 -16.13
CA MET A 389 20.89 -17.44 -15.78
C MET A 389 21.44 -16.52 -16.88
N VAL A 390 20.79 -15.36 -17.05
CA VAL A 390 21.14 -14.34 -18.04
C VAL A 390 21.32 -13.00 -17.33
N ILE A 391 22.38 -12.26 -17.71
CA ILE A 391 22.73 -10.97 -17.14
C ILE A 391 23.08 -9.95 -18.23
N ALA A 392 22.98 -8.67 -17.91
CA ALA A 392 23.58 -7.58 -18.69
C ALA A 392 24.91 -7.12 -18.08
N VAL A 393 25.86 -6.77 -18.93
CA VAL A 393 27.14 -6.14 -18.57
C VAL A 393 27.25 -4.82 -19.31
N HIS A 394 27.75 -3.78 -18.65
CA HIS A 394 27.85 -2.42 -19.18
C HIS A 394 29.31 -1.97 -19.24
N SER A 395 29.71 -1.29 -20.32
CA SER A 395 31.10 -0.86 -20.50
C SER A 395 31.43 0.50 -19.92
N GLN A 396 30.43 1.38 -19.75
CA GLN A 396 30.63 2.83 -19.53
C GLN A 396 31.58 3.46 -20.57
N THR A 397 31.64 2.89 -21.78
CA THR A 397 32.38 3.39 -22.93
C THR A 397 31.59 3.16 -24.22
N ILE A 398 32.08 3.65 -25.35
CA ILE A 398 31.51 3.34 -26.67
C ILE A 398 31.82 1.92 -27.16
N GLN A 399 32.73 1.21 -26.47
CA GLN A 399 33.12 -0.15 -26.80
C GLN A 399 32.14 -1.16 -26.19
N ILE A 400 31.91 -2.27 -26.88
CA ILE A 400 31.05 -3.36 -26.40
C ILE A 400 31.80 -4.09 -25.27
N PRO A 401 31.21 -4.25 -24.07
CA PRO A 401 31.84 -4.97 -22.97
C PRO A 401 31.83 -6.47 -23.27
N SER A 402 32.92 -7.19 -22.97
CA SER A 402 32.96 -8.64 -23.16
C SER A 402 32.12 -9.38 -22.12
N CYS A 403 31.49 -10.49 -22.51
CA CYS A 403 30.86 -11.40 -21.56
C CYS A 403 31.88 -11.98 -20.57
N PRO A 404 31.49 -12.28 -19.31
CA PRO A 404 32.38 -12.93 -18.35
C PRO A 404 32.84 -14.32 -18.83
N GLN A 405 33.96 -14.80 -18.32
CA GLN A 405 34.46 -16.13 -18.66
C GLN A 405 33.42 -17.22 -18.33
N GLY A 406 33.14 -18.10 -19.29
CA GLY A 406 32.11 -19.14 -19.17
C GLY A 406 30.68 -18.69 -19.51
N TRP A 407 30.52 -17.53 -20.16
CA TRP A 407 29.23 -17.01 -20.60
C TRP A 407 29.22 -16.78 -22.10
N ASP A 408 28.09 -17.09 -22.73
CA ASP A 408 27.84 -16.92 -24.16
C ASP A 408 27.01 -15.67 -24.42
N SER A 409 27.29 -15.00 -25.53
CA SER A 409 26.61 -13.76 -25.93
C SER A 409 25.21 -14.04 -26.47
N LEU A 410 24.20 -13.27 -26.01
CA LEU A 410 22.86 -13.29 -26.60
C LEU A 410 22.65 -12.12 -27.56
N TRP A 411 22.84 -10.87 -27.09
CA TRP A 411 22.76 -9.66 -27.91
C TRP A 411 23.57 -8.51 -27.32
N ILE A 412 23.73 -7.44 -28.09
CA ILE A 412 24.41 -6.20 -27.70
C ILE A 412 23.43 -5.03 -27.78
N GLY A 413 23.73 -3.94 -27.07
CA GLY A 413 22.83 -2.79 -27.05
C GLY A 413 23.44 -1.53 -26.45
N TYR A 414 22.55 -0.70 -25.92
CA TYR A 414 22.82 0.54 -25.23
C TYR A 414 22.27 0.48 -23.80
N SER A 415 23.03 1.06 -22.87
CA SER A 415 22.76 0.99 -21.43
C SER A 415 21.60 1.90 -21.03
N PHE A 416 20.39 1.37 -20.97
CA PHE A 416 19.17 2.05 -20.54
C PHE A 416 18.97 1.92 -19.03
N MET A 417 18.84 3.04 -18.32
CA MET A 417 18.81 3.05 -16.85
C MET A 417 17.43 3.35 -16.29
N MET A 418 16.80 4.45 -16.73
CA MET A 418 15.50 4.89 -16.21
C MET A 418 14.79 5.84 -17.18
N HIS A 419 13.55 6.19 -16.86
CA HIS A 419 12.73 7.09 -17.66
C HIS A 419 11.74 7.85 -16.76
N THR A 420 11.27 9.01 -17.22
CA THR A 420 10.23 9.80 -16.57
C THR A 420 9.29 10.43 -17.59
N SER A 421 8.05 10.74 -17.20
CA SER A 421 7.09 11.43 -18.06
C SER A 421 6.12 12.33 -17.27
N ALA A 422 4.81 12.10 -17.36
CA ALA A 422 3.79 12.88 -16.65
C ALA A 422 4.07 12.97 -15.14
N GLY A 423 4.06 14.20 -14.60
CA GLY A 423 4.35 14.45 -13.19
C GLY A 423 5.80 14.19 -12.76
N ALA A 424 6.74 14.01 -13.70
CA ALA A 424 8.10 13.53 -13.44
C ALA A 424 8.16 12.15 -12.74
N GLU A 425 7.05 11.42 -12.76
CA GLU A 425 6.97 10.04 -12.34
C GLU A 425 7.59 9.12 -13.40
N GLY A 426 8.02 7.94 -12.98
CA GLY A 426 8.65 6.98 -13.86
C GLY A 426 9.20 5.77 -13.13
N SER A 427 10.03 5.00 -13.83
CA SER A 427 10.65 3.81 -13.27
C SER A 427 12.04 3.55 -13.86
N GLY A 428 12.72 2.52 -13.37
CA GLY A 428 14.08 2.17 -13.74
C GLY A 428 14.23 0.71 -14.14
N GLN A 429 15.41 0.36 -14.62
CA GLN A 429 15.83 -1.00 -14.92
C GLN A 429 16.92 -1.42 -13.94
N ALA A 430 16.93 -2.69 -13.53
CA ALA A 430 18.09 -3.23 -12.83
C ALA A 430 19.25 -3.33 -13.83
N LEU A 431 20.40 -2.74 -13.54
CA LEU A 431 21.55 -2.76 -14.47
C LEU A 431 22.10 -4.17 -14.74
N ALA A 432 21.83 -5.15 -13.87
CA ALA A 432 22.18 -6.55 -14.13
C ALA A 432 21.14 -7.29 -15.00
N SER A 433 19.93 -6.73 -15.16
CA SER A 433 18.85 -7.33 -15.93
C SER A 433 19.07 -7.13 -17.43
N PRO A 434 18.69 -8.08 -18.30
CA PRO A 434 18.64 -7.86 -19.75
C PRO A 434 17.85 -6.60 -20.16
N GLY A 435 16.90 -6.16 -19.33
CA GLY A 435 16.08 -4.96 -19.56
C GLY A 435 16.85 -3.64 -19.59
N SER A 436 18.03 -3.58 -18.97
CA SER A 436 18.92 -2.42 -19.04
C SER A 436 19.68 -2.33 -20.37
N CYS A 437 19.54 -3.29 -21.28
CA CYS A 437 20.31 -3.38 -22.52
C CYS A 437 19.42 -3.40 -23.77
N LEU A 438 18.93 -2.22 -24.16
CA LEU A 438 18.11 -2.03 -25.36
C LEU A 438 18.97 -2.12 -26.63
N GLU A 439 18.53 -2.92 -27.61
CA GLU A 439 19.27 -3.17 -28.85
C GLU A 439 19.36 -1.90 -29.72
N GLU A 440 18.30 -1.09 -29.74
CA GLU A 440 18.25 0.17 -30.48
C GLU A 440 18.22 1.39 -29.55
N PHE A 441 19.15 2.31 -29.77
CA PHE A 441 19.10 3.62 -29.13
C PHE A 441 17.99 4.50 -29.75
N ARG A 442 17.16 5.09 -28.88
CA ARG A 442 16.16 6.12 -29.23
C ARG A 442 16.17 7.19 -28.15
N SER A 443 16.14 8.47 -28.52
CA SER A 443 15.94 9.55 -27.54
C SER A 443 14.55 9.53 -26.90
N ALA A 444 13.55 8.99 -27.61
CA ALA A 444 12.19 8.74 -27.12
C ALA A 444 11.84 7.26 -27.31
N PRO A 445 12.28 6.36 -26.40
CA PRO A 445 12.11 4.91 -26.56
C PRO A 445 10.72 4.40 -26.16
N PHE A 446 9.83 5.25 -25.67
CA PHE A 446 8.49 4.88 -25.20
C PHE A 446 7.44 5.95 -25.54
N ILE A 447 6.17 5.53 -25.58
CA ILE A 447 5.01 6.38 -25.83
C ILE A 447 4.09 6.39 -24.60
N GLU A 448 3.47 7.53 -24.31
CA GLU A 448 2.48 7.68 -23.22
C GLU A 448 1.08 7.41 -23.74
N CYS A 449 0.30 6.61 -23.01
CA CYS A 449 -1.08 6.28 -23.31
C CYS A 449 -1.99 6.57 -22.12
N HIS A 450 -3.24 6.94 -22.40
CA HIS A 450 -4.22 7.38 -21.39
C HIS A 450 -5.45 6.46 -21.32
N GLY A 451 -6.15 6.50 -20.18
CA GLY A 451 -7.46 5.86 -19.97
C GLY A 451 -8.51 6.17 -21.04
N ARG A 452 -8.49 7.39 -21.60
CA ARG A 452 -9.41 7.83 -22.67
C ARG A 452 -9.13 7.25 -24.06
N GLY A 453 -8.17 6.33 -24.22
CA GLY A 453 -7.87 5.70 -25.51
C GLY A 453 -6.91 6.48 -26.42
N THR A 454 -6.16 7.44 -25.86
CA THR A 454 -5.22 8.28 -26.61
C THR A 454 -3.76 7.97 -26.27
N CYS A 455 -2.86 7.99 -27.26
CA CYS A 455 -1.41 7.94 -27.03
C CYS A 455 -0.66 9.07 -27.74
N ASN A 456 0.42 9.58 -27.13
CA ASN A 456 1.24 10.63 -27.72
C ASN A 456 2.67 10.62 -27.13
N TYR A 457 3.59 11.33 -27.78
CA TYR A 457 4.87 11.72 -27.20
C TYR A 457 4.78 13.14 -26.66
N TYR A 458 5.30 13.34 -25.46
CA TYR A 458 5.31 14.64 -24.80
C TYR A 458 6.73 15.13 -24.55
N ALA A 459 6.92 16.45 -24.56
CA ALA A 459 8.24 17.07 -24.42
C ALA A 459 8.91 16.82 -23.06
N ASN A 460 8.14 16.50 -22.02
CA ASN A 460 8.60 16.12 -20.70
C ASN A 460 8.91 14.62 -20.56
N SER A 461 8.83 13.84 -21.64
CA SER A 461 9.21 12.43 -21.63
C SER A 461 10.73 12.32 -21.79
N TYR A 462 11.39 11.87 -20.74
CA TYR A 462 12.85 11.73 -20.71
C TYR A 462 13.27 10.27 -20.58
N SER A 463 14.34 9.92 -21.30
CA SER A 463 15.05 8.65 -21.18
C SER A 463 16.46 8.89 -20.65
N PHE A 464 16.88 8.09 -19.67
CA PHE A 464 18.18 8.20 -19.04
C PHE A 464 19.02 6.97 -19.37
N TRP A 465 20.24 7.22 -19.82
CA TRP A 465 21.18 6.23 -20.30
C TRP A 465 22.49 6.33 -19.49
N LEU A 466 23.21 5.22 -19.30
CA LEU A 466 24.54 5.31 -18.69
C LEU A 466 25.48 6.07 -19.64
N ALA A 467 26.17 7.07 -19.09
CA ALA A 467 27.14 7.86 -19.82
C ALA A 467 28.47 7.11 -20.01
N THR A 468 29.25 7.51 -21.00
CA THR A 468 30.65 7.11 -21.11
C THR A 468 31.51 7.85 -20.10
N VAL A 469 32.42 7.16 -19.42
CA VAL A 469 33.33 7.75 -18.44
C VAL A 469 34.74 7.24 -18.70
N GLU A 470 35.70 8.13 -18.89
CA GLU A 470 37.11 7.75 -18.97
C GLU A 470 37.67 7.41 -17.59
N ILE A 471 38.56 6.42 -17.53
CA ILE A 471 39.18 5.95 -16.28
C ILE A 471 39.94 7.08 -15.58
N SER A 472 40.61 7.94 -16.36
CA SER A 472 41.33 9.12 -15.87
C SER A 472 40.42 10.19 -15.24
N GLU A 473 39.13 10.19 -15.58
CA GLU A 473 38.16 11.23 -15.20
C GLU A 473 37.15 10.78 -14.12
N MET A 474 37.19 9.52 -13.65
CA MET A 474 36.18 8.97 -12.72
C MET A 474 35.95 9.81 -11.45
N PHE A 475 36.99 10.50 -10.97
CA PHE A 475 36.95 11.33 -9.76
C PHE A 475 37.16 12.82 -10.07
N SER A 476 37.16 13.21 -11.34
CA SER A 476 37.21 14.62 -11.74
C SER A 476 35.79 15.19 -11.85
N LYS A 477 35.69 16.53 -11.90
CA LYS A 477 34.40 17.18 -12.16
C LYS A 477 33.95 16.83 -13.58
N PRO A 478 32.73 16.28 -13.79
CA PRO A 478 32.23 15.99 -15.12
C PRO A 478 32.14 17.24 -15.98
N GLN A 479 32.57 17.14 -17.25
CA GLN A 479 32.40 18.21 -18.22
C GLN A 479 30.95 18.26 -18.72
N SER A 480 30.32 19.42 -18.61
CA SER A 480 28.95 19.63 -19.08
C SER A 480 28.94 19.72 -20.60
N GLU A 481 28.14 18.86 -21.25
CA GLU A 481 28.00 18.79 -22.70
C GLU A 481 26.53 18.79 -23.10
N THR A 482 26.23 19.30 -24.30
CA THR A 482 24.89 19.22 -24.90
C THR A 482 25.02 18.61 -26.29
N LEU A 483 24.50 17.40 -26.45
CA LEU A 483 24.58 16.65 -27.70
C LEU A 483 23.33 16.86 -28.55
N LYS A 484 23.51 16.91 -29.87
CA LYS A 484 22.42 16.99 -30.86
C LYS A 484 22.36 15.72 -31.71
N ALA A 485 21.32 15.61 -32.53
CA ALA A 485 21.17 14.51 -33.49
C ALA A 485 22.44 14.35 -34.34
N GLY A 486 22.89 13.11 -34.53
CA GLY A 486 24.19 12.78 -35.13
C GLY A 486 25.18 12.27 -34.09
N ASP A 487 25.36 13.03 -32.99
CA ASP A 487 26.41 12.78 -32.00
C ASP A 487 25.89 12.12 -30.71
N LEU A 488 24.59 11.92 -30.56
CA LEU A 488 23.98 11.40 -29.33
C LEU A 488 24.64 10.11 -28.81
N ARG A 489 25.06 9.22 -29.72
CA ARG A 489 25.63 7.91 -29.36
C ARG A 489 27.06 7.96 -28.83
N THR A 490 27.77 9.08 -28.99
CA THR A 490 29.18 9.20 -28.60
C THR A 490 29.39 9.16 -27.08
N ARG A 491 28.37 9.57 -26.31
CA ARG A 491 28.40 9.57 -24.84
C ARG A 491 27.48 8.51 -24.22
N ILE A 492 26.99 7.54 -24.99
CA ILE A 492 26.12 6.48 -24.47
C ILE A 492 26.92 5.19 -24.31
N SER A 493 26.92 4.66 -23.09
CA SER A 493 27.52 3.37 -22.76
C SER A 493 26.89 2.26 -23.58
N ARG A 494 27.74 1.31 -23.99
CA ARG A 494 27.28 0.04 -24.57
C ARG A 494 27.07 -1.01 -23.50
N CYS A 495 26.33 -2.05 -23.88
CA CYS A 495 26.09 -3.21 -23.06
C CYS A 495 26.05 -4.48 -23.90
N GLN A 496 26.19 -5.62 -23.22
CA GLN A 496 26.06 -6.95 -23.79
C GLN A 496 25.26 -7.83 -22.82
N VAL A 497 24.31 -8.59 -23.35
CA VAL A 497 23.52 -9.57 -22.59
C VAL A 497 24.14 -10.95 -22.78
N CYS A 498 24.40 -11.63 -21.68
CA CYS A 498 25.18 -12.86 -21.63
C CYS A 498 24.41 -13.94 -20.86
N MET A 499 24.50 -15.18 -21.33
CA MET A 499 23.92 -16.37 -20.69
C MET A 499 25.04 -17.30 -20.21
N LYS A 500 24.91 -17.85 -19.00
CA LYS A 500 25.92 -18.77 -18.46
C LYS A 500 25.94 -20.07 -19.29
N ARG A 501 27.11 -20.53 -19.68
CA ARG A 501 27.27 -21.82 -20.38
C ARG A 501 27.01 -22.97 -19.40
N THR A 502 26.17 -23.91 -19.81
CA THR A 502 25.78 -25.11 -19.03
C THR A 502 26.44 -26.37 -19.54
#